data_AF-A0A7J6XCH0-F1
#
_entry.id   AF-A0A7J6XCH0-F1
#
_cell.length_a   1.000
_cell.length_b   1.000
_cell.length_c   1.000
_cell.angle_alpha   90.00
_cell.angle_beta   90.00
_cell.angle_gamma   90.00
#
_symmetry.space_group_name_H-M   'P 1'
#
loop_
_entity.id
_entity.type
_entity.pdbx_description
1 polymer ?
#
loop_
_entity_poly.entity_id
_entity_poly.type
_entity_poly.pdbx_seq_one_letter_code
_entity_poly.pdbx_strand_id
1 'polypeptide(L)'
;MAGDEGSSSSSKVKFNNCFVCGEKDHWKDDCYWRNYQCVKCNKHRMKIFVSSQPKSKGEKFLKCENQPFCNGFEWLSKAKKNKEEENKTMIVEGKNSTVKLRIEGKLPMTVE
;
A
#
# COMPACT_ATOMS: atom_id res chain seq x y z
N MET A 1 -43.16 -20.59 4.80
CA MET A 1 -42.59 -20.08 3.53
C MET A 1 -41.43 -19.16 3.88
N ALA A 2 -40.41 -19.14 3.01
CA ALA A 2 -39.04 -18.62 3.18
C ALA A 2 -38.15 -19.60 3.98
N GLY A 3 -37.13 -20.26 3.44
CA GLY A 3 -36.43 -20.12 2.17
C GLY A 3 -34.94 -20.12 2.47
N ASP A 4 -34.37 -21.31 2.73
CA ASP A 4 -32.93 -21.50 2.96
C ASP A 4 -32.19 -21.33 1.63
N GLU A 5 -31.69 -20.12 1.39
CA GLU A 5 -30.78 -19.85 0.27
C GLU A 5 -29.39 -20.39 0.61
N GLY A 6 -29.15 -21.64 0.18
CA GLY A 6 -27.85 -22.28 0.18
C GLY A 6 -26.85 -21.49 -0.65
N SER A 7 -26.02 -20.67 0.00
CA SER A 7 -24.83 -20.09 -0.61
C SER A 7 -23.79 -21.20 -0.82
N SER A 8 -23.68 -21.62 -2.07
CA SER A 8 -22.72 -22.60 -2.56
C SER A 8 -21.30 -22.22 -2.14
N SER A 9 -20.76 -23.01 -1.22
CA SER A 9 -19.35 -23.00 -0.86
C SER A 9 -18.54 -23.60 -2.01
N SER A 10 -18.28 -22.80 -3.04
CA SER A 10 -17.19 -23.12 -3.96
C SER A 10 -15.89 -22.93 -3.18
N SER A 11 -15.27 -24.05 -2.81
CA SER A 11 -13.95 -24.14 -2.18
C SER A 11 -12.90 -23.43 -3.04
N LYS A 12 -12.82 -22.10 -2.90
CA LYS A 12 -11.75 -21.28 -3.46
C LYS A 12 -10.49 -21.65 -2.69
N VAL A 13 -9.61 -22.38 -3.37
CA VAL A 13 -8.23 -22.64 -2.91
C VAL A 13 -7.70 -21.33 -2.33
N LYS A 14 -7.43 -21.33 -1.02
CA LYS A 14 -6.93 -20.17 -0.28
C LYS A 14 -5.49 -19.89 -0.73
N PHE A 15 -5.33 -19.26 -1.89
CA PHE A 15 -4.08 -18.60 -2.23
C PHE A 15 -4.00 -17.38 -1.31
N ASN A 16 -3.33 -17.55 -0.17
CA ASN A 16 -3.21 -16.53 0.88
C ASN A 16 -2.44 -15.27 0.43
N ASN A 17 -2.14 -15.11 -0.85
CA ASN A 17 -1.31 -14.06 -1.40
C ASN A 17 -1.88 -13.52 -2.73
N CYS A 18 -1.91 -12.20 -2.84
CA CYS A 18 -2.20 -11.46 -4.05
C CYS A 18 -1.29 -11.93 -5.19
N PHE A 19 -1.84 -12.51 -6.24
CA PHE A 19 -1.05 -12.97 -7.40
C PHE A 19 -0.29 -11.83 -8.10
N VAL A 20 -0.82 -10.60 -8.00
CA VAL A 20 -0.24 -9.41 -8.62
C VAL A 20 1.06 -9.03 -7.89
N CYS A 21 0.99 -8.64 -6.61
CA CYS A 21 2.16 -8.14 -5.88
C CYS A 21 2.83 -9.15 -4.91
N GLY A 22 2.19 -10.29 -4.65
CA GLY A 22 2.66 -11.32 -3.72
C GLY A 22 2.29 -11.10 -2.24
N GLU A 23 1.54 -10.04 -1.90
CA GLU A 23 1.22 -9.69 -0.50
C GLU A 23 -0.05 -10.40 -0.01
N LYS A 24 -0.16 -10.64 1.30
CA LYS A 24 -1.26 -11.42 1.88
C LYS A 24 -2.48 -10.59 2.32
N ASP A 25 -2.38 -9.27 2.18
CA ASP A 25 -3.29 -8.30 2.78
C ASP A 25 -4.50 -7.94 1.90
N HIS A 26 -4.48 -8.33 0.62
CA HIS A 26 -5.52 -7.95 -0.34
C HIS A 26 -5.68 -8.94 -1.50
N TRP A 27 -6.80 -8.89 -2.20
CA TRP A 27 -7.05 -9.67 -3.43
C TRP A 27 -6.48 -8.95 -4.68
N LYS A 28 -6.41 -9.65 -5.81
CA LYS A 28 -5.97 -9.11 -7.12
C LYS A 28 -6.69 -7.82 -7.55
N ASP A 29 -7.95 -7.61 -7.16
CA ASP A 29 -8.74 -6.44 -7.56
C ASP A 29 -8.42 -5.22 -6.69
N ASP A 30 -8.16 -5.42 -5.40
CA ASP A 30 -7.79 -4.37 -4.44
C ASP A 30 -6.28 -4.10 -4.38
N CYS A 31 -5.50 -4.73 -5.27
CA CYS A 31 -4.06 -4.56 -5.32
C CYS A 31 -3.68 -3.15 -5.76
N TYR A 32 -3.11 -2.37 -4.84
CA TYR A 32 -2.56 -1.04 -5.11
C TYR A 32 -1.66 -1.01 -6.36
N TRP A 33 -0.83 -2.05 -6.53
CA TRP A 33 0.12 -2.17 -7.64
C TRP A 33 -0.55 -2.36 -9.02
N ARG A 34 -1.84 -2.72 -9.07
CA ARG A 34 -2.59 -2.86 -10.32
C ARG A 34 -2.97 -1.52 -10.94
N ASN A 35 -3.15 -0.50 -10.11
CA ASN A 35 -3.47 0.86 -10.51
C ASN A 35 -2.30 1.82 -10.25
N TYR A 36 -1.09 1.28 -10.07
CA TYR A 36 0.11 2.08 -9.84
C TYR A 36 0.38 2.96 -11.05
N GLN A 37 0.51 4.27 -10.82
CA GLN A 37 0.74 5.23 -11.88
C GLN A 37 2.17 5.13 -12.40
N CYS A 38 2.35 5.40 -13.68
CA CYS A 38 3.66 5.36 -14.31
C CYS A 38 4.56 6.47 -13.77
N VAL A 39 5.63 6.07 -13.08
CA VAL A 39 6.67 6.97 -12.56
C VAL A 39 7.29 7.93 -13.59
N LYS A 40 7.19 7.62 -14.89
CA LYS A 40 7.76 8.44 -15.95
C LYS A 40 6.78 9.43 -16.56
N CYS A 41 5.51 9.05 -16.73
CA CYS A 41 4.53 9.87 -17.45
C CYS A 41 3.33 10.30 -16.61
N ASN A 42 3.09 9.71 -15.44
CA ASN A 42 1.98 9.95 -14.51
C ASN A 42 0.58 9.97 -15.15
N LYS A 43 0.44 9.47 -16.37
CA LYS A 43 -0.81 9.46 -17.16
C LYS A 43 -1.38 8.06 -17.33
N HIS A 44 -0.50 7.06 -17.38
CA HIS A 44 -0.88 5.68 -17.62
C HIS A 44 -0.56 4.83 -16.41
N ARG A 45 -1.28 3.72 -16.26
CA ARG A 45 -0.99 2.69 -15.27
C ARG A 45 0.22 1.86 -15.67
N MET A 46 0.92 1.31 -14.68
CA MET A 46 1.96 0.31 -14.88
C MET A 46 1.38 -1.09 -14.71
N LYS A 47 1.78 -2.00 -15.60
CA LYS A 47 1.49 -3.43 -15.51
C LYS A 47 2.64 -4.16 -14.87
N ILE A 48 2.34 -5.17 -14.04
CA ILE A 48 3.34 -6.04 -13.43
C ILE A 48 3.68 -7.18 -14.38
N PHE A 49 4.97 -7.46 -14.49
CA PHE A 49 5.56 -8.55 -15.24
C PHE A 49 6.51 -9.33 -14.34
N VAL A 50 6.75 -10.60 -14.68
CA VAL A 50 7.77 -11.43 -14.05
C VAL A 50 8.95 -11.52 -15.00
N SER A 51 10.15 -11.25 -14.50
CA SER A 51 11.37 -11.37 -15.29
C SER A 51 11.72 -12.83 -15.54
N SER A 52 11.93 -13.14 -16.81
CA SER A 52 12.44 -14.43 -17.28
C SER A 52 13.96 -14.40 -17.49
N GLN A 53 14.63 -13.28 -17.20
CA GLN A 53 16.08 -13.16 -17.40
C GLN A 53 16.83 -14.03 -16.38
N PRO A 54 17.96 -14.67 -16.75
CA PRO A 54 18.68 -15.59 -15.86
C PRO A 54 19.17 -14.93 -14.57
N LYS A 55 19.55 -13.64 -14.63
CA LYS A 55 20.05 -12.88 -13.48
C LYS A 55 18.96 -12.41 -12.50
N SER A 56 17.71 -12.31 -12.96
CA SER A 56 16.57 -11.77 -12.20
C SER A 56 15.34 -12.66 -12.33
N LYS A 57 15.54 -13.97 -12.51
CA LYS A 57 14.47 -14.92 -12.82
C LYS A 57 13.47 -14.95 -11.66
N GLY A 58 12.21 -14.67 -11.96
CA GLY A 58 11.15 -14.63 -10.97
C GLY A 58 10.97 -13.26 -10.29
N GLU A 59 11.86 -12.29 -10.51
CA GLU A 59 11.68 -10.94 -9.99
C GLU A 59 10.56 -10.21 -10.72
N LYS A 60 9.72 -9.49 -9.97
CA LYS A 60 8.61 -8.74 -10.53
C LYS A 60 9.02 -7.30 -10.84
N PHE A 61 8.58 -6.79 -11.98
CA PHE A 61 8.79 -5.40 -12.39
C PHE A 61 7.53 -4.81 -13.00
N LEU A 62 7.46 -3.48 -12.99
CA LEU A 62 6.38 -2.66 -13.48
C LEU A 62 6.82 -2.04 -14.81
N LYS A 63 5.96 -2.08 -15.84
CA LYS A 63 6.14 -1.32 -17.09
C LYS A 63 4.90 -0.51 -17.42
N CYS A 64 5.09 0.69 -17.96
CA CYS A 64 3.99 1.52 -18.44
C CYS A 64 3.13 0.78 -19.47
N GLU A 65 1.81 0.95 -19.41
CA GLU A 65 0.89 0.39 -20.41
C GLU A 65 1.08 1.04 -21.80
N ASN A 66 1.51 2.30 -21.85
CA ASN A 66 1.76 3.03 -23.10
C ASN A 66 3.13 2.70 -23.72
N GLN A 67 3.57 1.45 -23.64
CA GLN A 67 4.74 0.97 -24.38
C GLN A 67 4.36 0.78 -25.85
N PRO A 68 5.25 1.12 -26.81
CA PRO A 68 6.65 1.53 -26.65
C PRO A 68 6.87 3.05 -26.44
N PHE A 69 5.82 3.87 -26.44
CA PHE A 69 5.94 5.34 -26.38
C PHE A 69 6.42 5.87 -25.02
N CYS A 70 6.26 5.11 -23.95
CA CYS A 70 6.69 5.49 -22.61
C CYS A 70 7.59 4.43 -22.00
N ASN A 71 8.90 4.70 -21.92
CA ASN A 71 9.92 3.86 -21.25
C ASN A 71 9.83 3.86 -19.71
N GLY A 72 8.63 3.95 -19.14
CA GLY A 72 8.42 3.81 -17.71
C GLY A 72 8.66 2.38 -17.27
N PHE A 73 9.66 2.18 -16.43
CA PHE A 73 10.07 0.89 -15.88
C PHE A 73 10.47 1.07 -14.42
N GLU A 74 10.03 0.16 -13.56
CA GLU A 74 10.44 0.14 -12.16
C GLU A 74 10.39 -1.28 -11.59
N TRP A 75 11.36 -1.66 -10.75
CA TRP A 75 11.30 -2.95 -10.06
C TRP A 75 10.23 -2.91 -8.97
N LEU A 76 9.39 -3.95 -8.88
CA LEU A 76 8.32 -4.01 -7.88
C LEU A 76 8.92 -3.96 -6.46
N SER A 77 10.03 -4.65 -6.24
CA SER A 77 10.77 -4.63 -4.97
C SER A 77 11.27 -3.23 -4.60
N LYS A 78 11.65 -2.40 -5.59
CA LYS A 78 12.08 -1.03 -5.37
C LYS A 78 10.90 -0.12 -5.04
N ALA A 79 9.83 -0.20 -5.83
CA ALA A 79 8.63 0.60 -5.60
C ALA A 79 8.02 0.33 -4.21
N LYS A 80 8.03 -0.94 -3.76
CA LYS A 80 7.59 -1.31 -2.40
C LYS A 80 8.40 -0.62 -1.30
N LYS A 81 9.73 -0.61 -1.42
CA LYS A 81 10.60 0.06 -0.45
C LYS A 81 10.33 1.56 -0.39
N ASN A 82 10.22 2.20 -1.55
CA ASN A 82 9.91 3.64 -1.62
C ASN A 82 8.58 3.94 -0.91
N LYS A 83 7.54 3.12 -1.12
CA LYS A 83 6.22 3.30 -0.48
C LYS A 83 6.30 3.14 1.05
N GLU A 84 7.12 2.22 1.55
CA GLU A 84 7.34 2.05 2.99
C GLU A 84 8.08 3.26 3.59
N GLU A 85 9.06 3.79 2.87
CA GLU A 85 9.80 5.01 3.26
C GLU A 85 8.88 6.25 3.28
N GLU A 86 8.02 6.42 2.28
CA GLU A 86 7.00 7.49 2.22
C GLU A 86 6.00 7.41 3.37
N ASN A 87 5.60 6.20 3.78
CA ASN A 87 4.71 6.02 4.92
C ASN A 87 5.42 6.38 6.24
N LYS A 88 6.72 6.10 6.34
CA LYS A 88 7.51 6.38 7.56
C LYS A 88 7.74 7.87 7.79
N THR A 89 7.92 8.67 6.74
CA THR A 89 8.11 10.12 6.86
C THR A 89 6.86 10.83 7.37
N MET A 90 5.66 10.38 6.99
CA MET A 90 4.40 10.97 7.49
C MET A 90 4.18 10.79 9.00
N ILE A 91 4.78 9.77 9.64
CA ILE A 91 4.64 9.53 11.08
C ILE A 91 5.56 10.46 11.91
N VAL A 92 6.63 10.99 11.31
CA VAL A 92 7.62 11.82 12.03
C VAL A 92 7.15 13.27 12.20
N GLU A 93 6.38 13.82 11.26
CA GLU A 93 5.89 15.21 11.36
C GLU A 93 4.73 15.42 12.36
N GLY A 94 4.11 14.34 12.86
CA GLY A 94 2.94 14.40 13.76
C GLY A 94 3.24 14.57 15.27
N LYS A 95 4.50 14.63 15.70
CA LYS A 95 4.87 14.64 17.13
C LYS A 95 5.61 15.90 17.57
N ASN A 96 4.98 17.06 17.47
CA ASN A 96 5.44 18.28 18.16
C ASN A 96 4.31 19.07 18.85
N SER A 97 3.27 18.36 19.31
CA SER A 97 2.26 18.96 20.19
C SER A 97 2.77 18.96 21.64
N THR A 98 3.66 19.90 21.98
CA THR A 98 3.97 20.22 23.38
C THR A 98 2.75 20.91 23.98
N VAL A 99 1.92 20.15 24.68
CA VAL A 99 0.81 20.69 25.47
C VAL A 99 1.39 21.31 26.74
N LYS A 100 1.59 22.64 26.75
CA LYS A 100 1.88 23.39 27.98
C LYS A 100 0.58 23.54 28.79
N LEU A 101 0.31 22.58 29.67
CA LEU A 101 -0.70 22.73 30.72
C LEU A 101 -0.19 23.70 31.78
N ARG A 102 -0.66 24.95 31.74
CA ARG A 102 -0.46 25.94 32.80
C ARG A 102 -1.62 25.83 33.77
N ILE A 103 -1.43 25.06 34.85
CA ILE A 103 -2.38 24.99 35.95
C ILE A 103 -2.11 26.21 36.82
N GLU A 104 -2.91 27.27 36.65
CA GLU A 104 -2.93 28.39 37.61
C GLU A 104 -3.61 27.90 38.88
N GLY A 105 -2.82 27.31 39.78
CA GLY A 105 -3.24 26.97 41.13
C GLY A 105 -3.46 28.24 41.95
N LYS A 106 -4.64 28.83 41.83
CA LYS A 106 -5.11 29.83 42.78
C LYS A 106 -5.87 29.10 43.88
N LEU A 107 -5.22 28.97 45.04
CA LEU A 107 -5.77 29.02 46.40
C LEU A 107 -4.63 28.63 47.36
N PRO A 108 -4.43 29.39 48.44
CA PRO A 108 -4.83 28.83 49.71
C PRO A 108 -5.79 29.74 50.47
N MET A 109 -6.70 29.08 51.16
CA MET A 109 -7.66 29.64 52.10
C MET A 109 -7.03 29.91 53.46
N THR A 110 -7.67 30.84 54.20
CA THR A 110 -7.71 31.03 55.67
C THR A 110 -6.41 31.51 56.34
N VAL A 111 -6.43 32.27 57.45
CA VAL A 111 -7.27 32.15 58.67
C VAL A 111 -7.25 33.48 59.46
N GLU A 112 -8.36 33.72 60.18
CA GLU A 112 -8.56 34.55 61.40
C GLU A 112 -8.25 36.06 61.42
#